data_AF-A0A9E8IDY4-F1
#
_entry.id   AF-A0A9E8IDY4-F1
#
_cell.length_a   1.000
_cell.length_b   1.000
_cell.length_c   1.000
_cell.angle_alpha   90.00
_cell.angle_beta   90.00
_cell.angle_gamma   90.00
#
_symmetry.space_group_name_H-M   'P 1'
#
loop_
_entity.id
_entity.type
_entity.pdbx_description
1 polymer ?
#
loop_
_entity_poly.entity_id
_entity_poly.type
_entity_poly.pdbx_seq_one_letter_code
_entity_poly.pdbx_strand_id
1 'polypeptide(L)'
;CYITVGTPSEPIIDFMIQRGMDVLEEYESLNSPNATKIFVNGIWVGVHRDPAHLVSTVQTLRRKGHLSHEVSLVRDIRDREFKIFTDAGRVCRPLFVIDNDPKSSNCGSLVLTKDHIARLEEDKELG
;
A
#
# COMPACT_ATOMS: atom_id res chain seq x y z
N CYS A 1 10.41 -4.51 -18.17
CA CYS A 1 9.43 -3.76 -17.36
C CYS A 1 8.19 -4.64 -17.20
N TYR A 2 7.38 -4.41 -16.17
CA TYR A 2 6.12 -5.13 -15.98
C TYR A 2 4.96 -4.17 -16.24
N ILE A 3 3.86 -4.65 -16.83
CA ILE A 3 2.64 -3.83 -17.06
C ILE A 3 1.52 -4.47 -16.25
N THR A 4 0.82 -3.68 -15.44
CA THR A 4 -0.29 -4.19 -14.61
C THR A 4 -1.41 -4.75 -15.48
N VAL A 5 -1.95 -5.90 -15.06
CA VAL A 5 -3.12 -6.54 -15.69
C VAL A 5 -4.42 -6.14 -15.00
N GLY A 6 -4.31 -5.57 -13.79
CA GLY A 6 -5.44 -5.05 -13.04
C GLY A 6 -6.04 -6.06 -12.09
N THR A 7 -6.71 -5.54 -11.06
CA THR A 7 -7.37 -6.33 -10.01
C THR A 7 -8.69 -5.68 -9.58
N PRO A 8 -9.69 -6.47 -9.15
CA PRO A 8 -10.92 -5.93 -8.59
C PRO A 8 -10.64 -4.96 -7.43
N SER A 9 -11.43 -3.89 -7.35
CA SER A 9 -11.20 -2.79 -6.41
C SER A 9 -12.04 -2.89 -5.14
N GLU A 10 -13.13 -3.65 -5.20
CA GLU A 10 -14.08 -3.87 -4.12
C GLU A 10 -13.40 -4.44 -2.86
N PRO A 11 -12.51 -5.45 -2.92
CA PRO A 11 -11.92 -6.03 -1.72
C PRO A 11 -11.08 -5.05 -0.90
N ILE A 12 -10.40 -4.10 -1.55
CA ILE A 12 -9.61 -3.09 -0.84
C ILE A 12 -10.51 -2.01 -0.23
N ILE A 13 -11.65 -1.69 -0.86
CA ILE A 13 -12.65 -0.77 -0.30
C ILE A 13 -13.25 -1.37 0.98
N ASP A 14 -13.74 -2.61 0.91
CA ASP A 14 -14.30 -3.32 2.07
C ASP A 14 -13.30 -3.43 3.22
N PHE A 15 -12.04 -3.74 2.90
CA PHE A 15 -10.96 -3.77 3.88
C PHE A 15 -10.76 -2.42 4.57
N MET A 16 -10.81 -1.31 3.82
CA MET A 16 -10.65 0.02 4.42
C MET A 16 -11.83 0.38 5.33
N ILE A 17 -13.07 0.05 4.95
CA ILE A 17 -14.26 0.23 5.79
C ILE A 17 -14.07 -0.53 7.12
N GLN A 18 -13.68 -1.80 7.06
CA GLN A 18 -13.41 -2.63 8.25
C GLN A 18 -12.27 -2.08 9.12
N ARG A 19 -11.40 -1.22 8.58
CA ARG A 19 -10.30 -0.58 9.30
C ARG A 19 -10.62 0.84 9.77
N GLY A 20 -11.87 1.26 9.72
CA GLY A 20 -12.33 2.55 10.25
C GLY A 20 -12.30 3.68 9.23
N MET A 21 -12.38 3.37 7.94
CA MET A 21 -12.73 4.36 6.93
C MET A 21 -14.23 4.68 7.04
N ASP A 22 -14.55 5.97 7.18
CA ASP A 22 -15.92 6.46 7.08
C ASP A 22 -16.25 6.59 5.58
N VAL A 23 -17.34 5.98 5.13
CA VAL A 23 -17.79 6.07 3.73
C VAL A 23 -18.24 7.50 3.42
N LEU A 24 -18.15 7.90 2.15
CA LEU A 24 -18.42 9.28 1.73
C LEU A 24 -19.83 9.74 2.11
N GLU A 25 -20.81 8.84 2.01
CA GLU A 25 -22.22 9.09 2.33
C GLU A 25 -22.45 9.42 3.82
N GLU A 26 -21.59 8.92 4.70
CA GLU A 26 -21.67 9.13 6.15
C GLU A 26 -20.75 10.26 6.63
N TYR A 27 -19.94 10.84 5.73
CA TYR A 27 -18.93 11.81 6.10
C TYR A 27 -19.48 13.24 6.26
N GLU A 28 -19.40 13.74 7.49
CA GLU A 28 -19.65 15.15 7.81
C GLU A 28 -18.34 15.93 7.98
N SER A 29 -18.08 16.86 7.06
CA SER A 29 -16.82 17.62 7.01
C SER A 29 -16.54 18.47 8.25
N LEU A 30 -17.59 18.98 8.89
CA LEU A 30 -17.48 19.79 10.11
C LEU A 30 -16.98 18.96 11.31
N ASN A 31 -17.31 17.67 11.36
CA ASN A 31 -16.91 16.80 12.46
C ASN A 31 -15.46 16.32 12.34
N SER A 32 -14.88 16.33 11.14
CA SER A 32 -13.53 15.84 10.90
C SER A 32 -12.83 16.59 9.74
N PRO A 33 -12.60 17.91 9.88
CA PRO A 33 -12.05 18.76 8.80
C PRO A 33 -10.63 18.39 8.39
N ASN A 34 -9.93 17.61 9.23
CA ASN A 34 -8.57 17.14 8.99
C ASN A 34 -8.48 15.69 8.53
N ALA A 35 -9.61 15.04 8.24
CA ALA A 35 -9.61 13.68 7.72
C ALA A 35 -8.93 13.63 6.35
N THR A 36 -8.26 12.50 6.07
CA THR A 36 -7.62 12.24 4.78
C THR A 36 -8.62 11.57 3.85
N LYS A 37 -8.77 12.11 2.65
CA LYS A 37 -9.63 11.55 1.61
C LYS A 37 -9.01 10.28 1.05
N ILE A 38 -9.84 9.27 0.80
CA ILE A 38 -9.40 8.01 0.20
C ILE A 38 -9.98 7.92 -1.20
N PHE A 39 -9.09 7.74 -2.17
CA PHE A 39 -9.45 7.57 -3.57
C PHE A 39 -9.08 6.17 -4.05
N VAL A 40 -9.98 5.54 -4.79
CA VAL A 40 -9.74 4.27 -5.47
C VAL A 40 -10.03 4.46 -6.95
N ASN A 41 -9.01 4.27 -7.80
CA ASN A 41 -9.10 4.49 -9.25
C ASN A 41 -9.68 5.88 -9.63
N GLY A 42 -9.34 6.90 -8.83
CA GLY A 42 -9.82 8.28 -9.03
C GLY A 42 -11.18 8.61 -8.40
N ILE A 43 -11.91 7.60 -7.89
CA ILE A 43 -13.19 7.79 -7.22
C ILE A 43 -12.95 8.07 -5.73
N TRP A 44 -13.52 9.15 -5.19
CA TRP A 44 -13.49 9.42 -3.75
C TRP A 44 -14.49 8.50 -3.05
N VAL A 45 -13.99 7.54 -2.26
CA VAL A 45 -14.82 6.51 -1.61
C VAL A 45 -15.11 6.77 -0.13
N GLY A 46 -14.30 7.61 0.52
CA GLY A 46 -14.47 7.89 1.94
C GLY A 46 -13.32 8.70 2.53
N VAL A 47 -13.27 8.76 3.86
CA VAL A 47 -12.22 9.45 4.60
C VAL A 47 -11.70 8.61 5.76
N HIS A 48 -10.49 8.93 6.24
CA HIS A 48 -9.93 8.29 7.43
C HIS A 48 -9.21 9.30 8.32
N ARG A 49 -9.40 9.17 9.64
CA ARG A 49 -8.84 10.08 10.65
C ARG A 49 -7.36 9.81 10.95
N ASP A 50 -6.94 8.54 10.89
CA ASP A 50 -5.53 8.11 11.03
C ASP A 50 -4.98 7.49 9.73
N PRO A 51 -4.65 8.30 8.72
CA PRO A 51 -4.14 7.80 7.44
C PRO A 51 -2.76 7.14 7.56
N ALA A 52 -1.95 7.51 8.56
CA ALA A 52 -0.60 6.98 8.69
C ALA A 52 -0.65 5.47 9.02
N HIS A 53 -1.49 5.11 9.98
CA HIS A 53 -1.72 3.72 10.34
C HIS A 53 -2.35 2.91 9.19
N LEU A 54 -3.38 3.46 8.53
CA LEU A 54 -4.04 2.78 7.40
C LEU A 54 -3.05 2.52 6.26
N VAL A 55 -2.28 3.53 5.86
CA VAL A 55 -1.28 3.41 4.78
C VAL A 55 -0.23 2.36 5.12
N SER A 56 0.30 2.36 6.35
CA SER A 56 1.26 1.35 6.81
C SER A 56 0.69 -0.07 6.74
N THR A 57 -0.57 -0.23 7.17
CA THR A 57 -1.29 -1.51 7.14
C THR A 57 -1.45 -2.02 5.71
N VAL A 58 -1.94 -1.19 4.79
CA VAL A 58 -2.17 -1.57 3.38
C VAL A 58 -0.85 -1.86 2.67
N GLN A 59 0.20 -1.07 2.92
CA GLN A 59 1.54 -1.34 2.39
C GLN A 59 2.08 -2.69 2.87
N THR A 60 1.86 -3.03 4.15
CA THR A 60 2.29 -4.31 4.72
C THR A 60 1.56 -5.48 4.08
N LEU A 61 0.24 -5.37 3.85
CA LEU A 61 -0.53 -6.40 3.14
C LEU A 61 0.01 -6.63 1.73
N ARG A 62 0.34 -5.56 1.00
CA ARG A 62 0.96 -5.64 -0.33
C ARG A 62 2.31 -6.34 -0.30
N ARG A 63 3.17 -5.98 0.66
CA ARG A 63 4.51 -6.59 0.82
C ARG A 63 4.44 -8.07 1.21
N LYS A 64 3.42 -8.47 1.96
CA LYS A 64 3.15 -9.88 2.34
C LYS A 64 2.38 -10.67 1.28
N GLY A 65 2.05 -10.07 0.13
CA GLY A 65 1.30 -10.74 -0.95
C GLY A 65 -0.19 -10.96 -0.69
N HIS A 66 -0.76 -10.41 0.39
CA HIS A 66 -2.20 -10.49 0.65
C HIS A 66 -2.99 -9.51 -0.23
N LEU A 67 -2.36 -8.41 -0.62
CA LEU A 67 -2.82 -7.49 -1.66
C LEU A 67 -1.89 -7.64 -2.86
N SER A 68 -2.45 -7.62 -4.08
CA SER A 68 -1.64 -7.76 -5.30
C SER A 68 -0.50 -6.73 -5.33
N HIS A 69 0.68 -7.19 -5.69
CA HIS A 69 1.88 -6.36 -5.84
C HIS A 69 1.69 -5.26 -6.91
N GLU A 70 0.69 -5.41 -7.79
CA GLU A 70 0.30 -4.45 -8.81
C GLU A 70 -0.42 -3.22 -8.26
N VAL A 71 -0.98 -3.29 -7.05
CA VAL A 71 -1.75 -2.18 -6.48
C VAL A 71 -0.80 -1.03 -6.13
N SER A 72 -1.04 0.15 -6.73
CA SER A 72 -0.28 1.36 -6.39
C SER A 72 -0.93 2.10 -5.23
N LEU A 73 -0.08 2.58 -4.32
CA LEU A 73 -0.47 3.23 -3.07
C LEU A 73 0.28 4.55 -2.99
N VAL A 74 -0.43 5.67 -2.98
CA VAL A 74 0.15 7.02 -2.96
C VAL A 74 -0.48 7.82 -1.83
N ARG A 75 0.32 8.23 -0.85
CA ARG A 75 -0.10 9.11 0.23
C ARG A 75 0.41 10.53 -0.05
N ASP A 76 -0.49 11.44 -0.40
CA ASP A 76 -0.20 12.87 -0.44
C ASP A 76 -0.53 13.50 0.91
N ILE A 77 0.51 13.87 1.65
CA ILE A 77 0.37 14.43 3.00
C ILE A 77 -0.14 15.87 2.96
N ARG A 78 0.23 16.64 1.92
CA ARG A 78 -0.11 18.07 1.82
C ARG A 78 -1.57 18.23 1.45
N ASP A 79 -2.01 17.47 0.46
CA ASP A 79 -3.40 17.51 -0.03
C ASP A 79 -4.34 16.65 0.82
N ARG A 80 -3.78 15.88 1.77
CA ARG A 80 -4.50 14.95 2.65
C ARG A 80 -5.29 13.93 1.84
N GLU A 81 -4.58 13.24 0.96
CA GLU A 81 -5.16 12.23 0.07
C GLU A 81 -4.39 10.90 0.17
N PHE A 82 -5.11 9.80 0.18
CA PHE A 82 -4.58 8.47 -0.01
C PHE A 82 -5.21 7.88 -1.27
N LYS A 83 -4.40 7.72 -2.32
CA LYS A 83 -4.83 7.26 -3.65
C LYS A 83 -4.37 5.82 -3.86
N ILE A 84 -5.31 4.97 -4.26
CA ILE A 84 -5.13 3.55 -4.53
C ILE A 84 -5.50 3.31 -5.99
N PHE A 85 -4.63 2.61 -6.71
CA PHE A 85 -4.86 2.25 -8.11
C PHE A 85 -4.74 0.74 -8.28
N THR A 86 -5.81 0.13 -8.76
CA THR A 86 -5.92 -1.32 -9.04
C THR A 86 -6.09 -1.61 -10.52
N ASP A 87 -6.13 -0.58 -11.36
CA ASP A 87 -6.29 -0.63 -12.81
C ASP A 87 -5.08 -1.22 -13.56
N ALA A 88 -5.34 -1.66 -14.79
CA ALA A 88 -4.36 -2.18 -15.73
C ALA A 88 -3.61 -1.06 -16.47
N GLY A 89 -2.47 -1.40 -17.08
CA GLY A 89 -1.75 -0.50 -18.00
C GLY A 89 -0.69 0.40 -17.34
N ARG A 90 -0.49 0.31 -16.02
CA ARG A 90 0.60 1.02 -15.33
C ARG A 90 1.93 0.29 -15.56
N VAL A 91 2.98 1.04 -15.84
CA VAL A 91 4.34 0.49 -15.97
C VAL A 91 4.98 0.37 -14.59
N CYS A 92 5.37 -0.84 -14.23
CA CYS A 92 6.02 -1.18 -12.97
C CYS A 92 7.51 -1.49 -13.17
N ARG A 93 8.30 -1.08 -12.17
CA ARG A 93 9.73 -1.40 -12.04
C ARG A 93 9.98 -1.94 -10.63
N PRO A 94 10.40 -3.21 -10.48
CA PRO A 94 10.80 -3.75 -9.18
C PRO A 94 12.00 -2.97 -8.63
N LEU A 95 11.97 -2.68 -7.32
CA LEU A 95 13.02 -2.00 -6.59
C LEU A 95 13.32 -2.75 -5.30
N PHE A 96 14.55 -2.61 -4.81
CA PHE A 96 14.86 -3.05 -3.47
C PHE A 96 14.23 -2.13 -2.42
N VAL A 97 13.79 -2.72 -1.32
CA VAL A 97 13.15 -2.03 -0.21
C VAL A 97 14.20 -1.72 0.85
N ILE A 98 14.16 -0.49 1.37
CA ILE A 98 14.91 -0.08 2.57
C ILE A 98 14.02 -0.31 3.79
N ASP A 99 14.59 -0.88 4.84
CA ASP A 99 13.95 -0.93 6.14
C ASP A 99 13.97 0.47 6.76
N ASN A 100 12.80 1.02 7.02
CA ASN A 100 12.65 2.37 7.56
C ASN A 100 11.98 2.36 8.94
N ASP A 101 11.81 1.19 9.57
CA ASP A 101 11.29 1.13 10.94
C ASP A 101 12.39 1.58 11.91
N PRO A 102 12.23 2.71 12.63
CA PRO A 102 13.24 3.19 13.59
C PRO A 102 13.51 2.21 14.73
N LYS A 103 12.62 1.24 14.97
CA LYS A 103 12.79 0.19 15.97
C LYS A 103 13.57 -1.02 15.45
N SER A 104 13.74 -1.14 14.14
CA SER A 104 14.51 -2.21 13.53
C SER A 104 16.00 -1.97 13.72
N SER A 105 16.74 -3.01 14.08
CA SER A 105 18.21 -2.98 14.08
C SER A 105 18.80 -2.77 12.68
N ASN A 106 18.01 -3.01 11.62
CA ASN A 106 18.39 -2.83 10.23
C ASN A 106 17.88 -1.51 9.62
N CYS A 107 17.36 -0.59 10.44
CA CYS A 107 16.85 0.71 9.97
C CYS A 107 17.87 1.46 9.11
N GLY A 108 17.45 1.94 7.94
CA GLY A 108 18.27 2.64 6.97
C GLY A 108 19.00 1.73 5.97
N SER A 109 18.90 0.41 6.11
CA SER A 109 19.58 -0.57 5.25
C SER A 109 18.62 -1.33 4.35
N LEU A 110 19.16 -2.03 3.34
CA LEU A 110 18.38 -2.90 2.47
C LEU A 110 17.74 -4.04 3.26
N VAL A 111 16.48 -4.35 2.92
CA VAL A 111 15.80 -5.56 3.41
C VAL A 111 16.42 -6.83 2.79
N LEU A 112 17.02 -6.72 1.60
CA LEU A 112 17.78 -7.80 1.00
C LEU A 112 19.11 -8.00 1.74
N THR A 113 19.32 -9.17 2.33
CA THR A 113 20.56 -9.53 3.04
C THR A 113 21.39 -10.53 2.23
N LYS A 114 22.64 -10.77 2.67
CA LYS A 114 23.49 -11.82 2.09
C LYS A 114 22.90 -13.22 2.27
N ASP A 115 22.22 -13.46 3.39
CA ASP A 115 21.53 -14.74 3.64
C ASP A 115 20.42 -15.00 2.62
N HIS A 116 19.69 -13.96 2.19
CA HIS A 116 18.71 -14.10 1.12
C HIS A 116 19.36 -14.50 -0.21
N ILE A 117 20.56 -13.98 -0.51
CA ILE A 117 21.30 -14.32 -1.73
C ILE A 117 21.79 -15.77 -1.68
N ALA A 118 22.39 -16.19 -0.56
CA ALA A 118 22.86 -17.57 -0.37
C ALA A 118 21.73 -18.59 -0.57
N ARG A 119 20.55 -18.32 0.00
CA ARG A 119 19.36 -19.18 -0.18
C ARG A 119 18.91 -19.28 -1.65
N LEU A 120 18.97 -18.18 -2.40
CA LEU A 120 18.63 -18.18 -3.83
C LEU A 120 19.66 -18.96 -4.67
N GLU A 121 20.93 -18.92 -4.28
CA GLU A 121 21.99 -19.72 -4.91
C GLU A 121 21.81 -21.21 -4.62
N GLU A 122 21.47 -21.58 -3.38
CA GLU A 122 21.13 -22.96 -2.99
C GLU A 122 19.92 -23.50 -3.76
N ASP A 123 18.83 -22.72 -3.86
CA ASP A 123 17.62 -23.09 -4.60
C ASP A 123 17.92 -23.37 -6.09
N LYS A 124 18.93 -22.70 -6.66
CA LYS A 124 19.34 -22.88 -8.06
C LYS A 124 20.12 -24.19 -8.28
N GLU A 125 20.88 -24.67 -7.30
CA GLU A 125 21.64 -25.91 -7.39
C GLU A 125 20.77 -27.17 -7.15
N LEU A 126 19.60 -27.00 -6.53
CA LEU A 126 18.63 -28.08 -6.27
C LEU A 126 17.66 -28.36 -7.45
N GLY A 127 17.56 -27.44 -8.41
CA GLY A 127 16.70 -27.55 -9.60
C GLY A 127 17.46 -27.90 -10.87
#